data_AF-A0A9W4QVF9-F1
#
_entry.id   AF-A0A9W4QVF9-F1
#
_cell.length_a   1.000
_cell.length_b   1.000
_cell.length_c   1.000
_cell.angle_alpha   90.00
_cell.angle_beta   90.00
_cell.angle_gamma   90.00
#
_symmetry.space_group_name_H-M   'P 1'
#
loop_
_entity.id
_entity.type
_entity.pdbx_description
1 polymer ?
#
loop_
_entity_poly.entity_id
_entity_poly.type
_entity_poly.pdbx_seq_one_letter_code
_entity_poly.pdbx_strand_id
1 'polypeptide(L)'
;MQANFRAYPSKRIWGLTKPDKNIDHRRVPNLQVYFERHAQVLTKSPNAADYKTGDIVTWMLPGNLPHIGMVVNQIAQDSGHPLIVHNIGRGPEMSDMLFAYTITGHYRFVPATYSE
;
A
#
# COMPACT_ATOMS: atom_id res chain seq x y z
N MET A 1 7.97 -10.86 10.08
CA MET A 1 6.72 -11.10 10.86
C MET A 1 6.90 -12.02 12.06
N GLN A 2 7.41 -13.26 11.92
CA GLN A 2 7.42 -14.25 13.02
C GLN A 2 7.97 -13.74 14.36
N ALA A 3 9.16 -13.13 14.36
CA ALA A 3 9.77 -12.58 15.58
C ALA A 3 9.00 -11.40 16.20
N ASN A 4 8.08 -10.77 15.46
CA ASN A 4 7.32 -9.59 15.86
C ASN A 4 5.81 -9.80 15.71
N PHE A 5 5.30 -11.04 15.80
CA PHE A 5 3.90 -11.37 15.44
C PHE A 5 2.86 -10.49 16.14
N ARG A 6 3.11 -10.11 17.40
CA ARG A 6 2.22 -9.24 18.19
C ARG A 6 2.09 -7.81 17.66
N ALA A 7 3.05 -7.33 16.85
CA ALA A 7 2.97 -6.03 16.21
C ALA A 7 2.02 -6.01 15.01
N TYR A 8 1.69 -7.17 14.45
CA TYR A 8 0.82 -7.30 13.28
C TYR A 8 -0.64 -7.47 13.72
N PRO A 9 -1.61 -7.03 12.90
CA PRO A 9 -3.01 -7.03 13.29
C PRO A 9 -3.64 -8.43 13.21
N SER A 10 -2.86 -9.49 12.96
CA SER A 10 -3.36 -10.82 12.62
C SER A 10 -4.30 -11.42 13.67
N LYS A 11 -4.00 -11.23 14.97
CA LYS A 11 -4.88 -11.67 16.04
C LYS A 11 -6.19 -10.87 16.08
N ARG A 12 -6.11 -9.56 15.86
CA ARG A 12 -7.27 -8.64 15.93
C ARG A 12 -8.21 -8.80 14.73
N ILE A 13 -7.69 -9.04 13.53
CA ILE A 13 -8.48 -9.13 12.30
C ILE A 13 -8.93 -10.56 12.00
N TRP A 14 -8.06 -11.56 12.24
CA TRP A 14 -8.31 -12.96 11.82
C TRP A 14 -8.26 -13.97 12.98
N GLY A 15 -8.07 -13.54 14.23
CA GLY A 15 -7.98 -14.45 15.38
C GLY A 15 -6.73 -15.34 15.40
N LEU A 16 -5.74 -15.07 14.55
CA LEU A 16 -4.55 -15.91 14.42
C LEU A 16 -3.64 -15.81 15.65
N THR A 17 -3.07 -16.94 16.06
CA THR A 17 -2.10 -17.04 17.17
C THR A 17 -0.66 -17.20 16.69
N LYS A 18 -0.46 -17.43 15.39
CA LYS A 18 0.84 -17.56 14.72
C LYS A 18 0.77 -17.05 13.28
N PRO A 19 1.90 -16.72 12.64
CA PRO A 19 1.92 -16.34 11.23
C PRO A 19 1.38 -17.44 10.32
N ASP A 20 0.65 -17.05 9.29
CA ASP A 20 0.22 -17.89 8.17
C ASP A 20 1.10 -17.61 6.95
N LYS A 21 2.05 -18.53 6.68
CA LYS A 21 3.02 -18.40 5.60
C LYS A 21 2.37 -18.31 4.21
N ASN A 22 1.16 -18.86 4.04
CA ASN A 22 0.50 -18.95 2.75
C ASN A 22 -0.15 -17.62 2.30
N ILE A 23 -0.42 -16.71 3.24
CA ILE A 23 -1.24 -15.52 2.93
C ILE A 23 -0.74 -14.24 3.59
N ASP A 24 0.02 -14.30 4.70
CA ASP A 24 0.36 -13.09 5.44
C ASP A 24 1.22 -12.10 4.64
N HIS A 25 2.04 -12.60 3.72
CA HIS A 25 2.90 -11.80 2.86
C HIS A 25 2.15 -10.98 1.79
N ARG A 26 0.86 -11.29 1.54
CA ARG A 26 0.02 -10.58 0.56
C ARG A 26 -1.15 -9.80 1.18
N ARG A 27 -1.28 -9.82 2.51
CA ARG A 27 -2.35 -9.11 3.23
C ARG A 27 -1.97 -7.65 3.43
N VAL A 28 -2.74 -6.73 2.85
CA VAL A 28 -2.48 -5.29 2.96
C VAL A 28 -2.31 -4.81 4.41
N PRO A 29 -3.14 -5.20 5.40
CA PRO A 29 -2.93 -4.77 6.79
C PRO A 29 -1.57 -5.21 7.38
N ASN A 30 -1.05 -6.36 6.93
CA ASN A 30 0.29 -6.80 7.33
C ASN A 30 1.38 -6.00 6.61
N LEU A 31 1.17 -5.71 5.32
CA LEU A 31 2.09 -4.89 4.54
C LEU A 31 2.19 -3.46 5.09
N GLN A 32 1.08 -2.86 5.53
CA GLN A 32 1.09 -1.56 6.21
C GLN A 32 2.04 -1.56 7.43
N VAL A 33 1.88 -2.52 8.36
CA VAL A 33 2.77 -2.65 9.52
C VAL A 33 4.23 -2.91 9.11
N TYR A 34 4.45 -3.65 8.02
CA TYR A 34 5.80 -3.84 7.50
C TYR A 34 6.41 -2.51 7.01
N PHE A 35 5.68 -1.73 6.20
CA PHE A 35 6.15 -0.44 5.70
C PHE A 35 6.31 0.60 6.80
N GLU A 36 5.43 0.65 7.79
CA GLU A 36 5.58 1.50 8.98
C GLU A 36 6.91 1.26 9.72
N ARG A 37 7.45 0.04 9.65
CA ARG A 37 8.68 -0.36 10.36
C ARG A 37 9.95 -0.29 9.51
N HIS A 38 9.80 -0.36 8.18
CA HIS A 38 10.92 -0.63 7.27
C HIS A 38 10.97 0.31 6.06
N ALA A 39 9.99 1.20 5.90
CA ALA A 39 9.92 2.22 4.86
C ALA A 39 9.90 3.61 5.48
N GLN A 40 10.11 4.64 4.67
CA GLN A 40 9.77 6.00 5.04
C GLN A 40 8.25 6.15 5.01
N VAL A 41 7.64 6.52 6.15
CA VAL A 41 6.23 6.88 6.21
C VAL A 41 6.07 8.32 5.73
N LEU A 42 5.28 8.52 4.68
CA LEU A 42 5.04 9.81 4.07
C LEU A 42 3.68 10.37 4.50
N THR A 43 3.52 11.69 4.42
CA THR A 43 2.25 12.35 4.74
C THR A 43 1.19 12.00 3.70
N LYS A 44 -0.02 11.70 4.16
CA LYS A 44 -1.22 11.54 3.32
C LYS A 44 -1.81 12.92 3.08
N SER A 45 -1.34 13.62 2.04
CA SER A 45 -1.79 14.96 1.73
C SER A 45 -2.89 14.93 0.65
N PRO A 46 -3.70 15.99 0.51
CA PRO A 46 -4.62 16.13 -0.60
C PRO A 46 -3.94 16.60 -1.90
N ASN A 47 -2.61 16.81 -1.89
CA ASN A 47 -1.88 17.35 -3.03
C ASN A 47 -1.23 16.22 -3.83
N ALA A 48 -1.65 16.04 -5.09
CA ALA A 48 -1.12 15.02 -6.00
C ALA A 48 0.42 15.10 -6.15
N ALA A 49 0.99 16.30 -6.07
CA ALA A 49 2.42 16.50 -6.23
C ALA A 49 3.27 15.87 -5.11
N ASP A 50 2.69 15.55 -3.95
CA ASP A 50 3.41 14.91 -2.84
C ASP A 50 3.60 13.40 -3.06
N TYR A 51 2.91 12.83 -4.04
CA TYR A 51 2.97 11.41 -4.42
C TYR A 51 3.93 11.25 -5.60
N LYS A 52 5.06 10.59 -5.40
CA LYS A 52 6.10 10.41 -6.42
C LYS A 52 6.11 8.98 -6.92
N THR A 53 6.60 8.78 -8.14
CA THR A 53 6.84 7.45 -8.72
C THR A 53 7.58 6.55 -7.73
N GLY A 54 7.07 5.33 -7.51
CA GLY A 54 7.60 4.39 -6.52
C GLY A 54 6.91 4.46 -5.13
N ASP A 55 6.24 5.58 -4.82
CA ASP A 55 4.94 5.64 -4.14
C ASP A 55 4.25 4.34 -3.82
N ILE A 56 4.36 3.76 -2.63
CA ILE A 56 3.40 2.74 -2.19
C ILE A 56 2.27 3.45 -1.44
N VAL A 57 1.05 3.27 -1.94
CA VAL A 57 -0.16 3.84 -1.33
C VAL A 57 -1.14 2.72 -1.01
N THR A 58 -1.80 2.82 0.14
CA THR A 58 -2.85 1.88 0.55
C THR A 58 -4.17 2.61 0.76
N TRP A 59 -5.27 1.94 0.45
CA TRP A 59 -6.62 2.48 0.57
C TRP A 59 -7.54 1.55 1.35
N MET A 60 -8.69 2.09 1.76
CA MET A 60 -9.86 1.30 2.14
C MET A 60 -10.95 1.48 1.09
N LEU A 61 -11.28 0.41 0.37
CA LEU A 61 -12.37 0.40 -0.60
C LEU A 61 -13.73 0.18 0.10
N PRO A 62 -14.86 0.47 -0.57
CA PRO A 62 -16.19 0.11 -0.06
C PRO A 62 -16.27 -1.36 0.34
N GLY A 63 -16.97 -1.64 1.44
CA GLY A 63 -17.05 -2.99 2.01
C GLY A 63 -15.88 -3.38 2.92
N ASN A 64 -15.10 -2.41 3.40
CA ASN A 64 -13.93 -2.64 4.27
C ASN A 64 -12.89 -3.57 3.63
N LEU A 65 -12.61 -3.34 2.34
CA LEU A 65 -11.64 -4.11 1.58
C LEU A 65 -10.32 -3.32 1.50
N PRO A 66 -9.26 -3.74 2.23
CA PRO A 66 -7.96 -3.10 2.15
C PRO A 66 -7.36 -3.28 0.75
N HIS A 67 -6.81 -2.20 0.19
CA HIS A 67 -6.23 -2.20 -1.15
C HIS A 67 -4.86 -1.54 -1.16
N ILE A 68 -4.03 -1.89 -2.14
CA ILE A 68 -2.66 -1.40 -2.29
C ILE A 68 -2.31 -1.24 -3.77
N GLY A 69 -1.42 -0.31 -4.05
CA GLY A 69 -0.97 0.03 -5.39
C GLY A 69 0.28 0.89 -5.32
N MET A 70 0.85 1.16 -6.49
CA MET A 70 2.06 1.96 -6.61
C MET A 70 1.87 3.13 -7.57
N VAL A 71 2.40 4.29 -7.22
CA VAL A 71 2.43 5.48 -8.07
C VAL A 71 3.40 5.22 -9.23
N VAL A 72 2.94 5.41 -10.46
CA VAL A 72 3.77 5.31 -11.67
C VAL A 72 4.09 6.70 -12.23
N ASN A 73 5.03 6.76 -13.18
CA ASN A 73 5.47 8.00 -13.81
C ASN A 73 4.49 8.57 -14.86
N GLN A 74 3.36 7.90 -15.10
CA GLN A 74 2.32 8.35 -16.02
C GLN A 74 1.32 9.25 -15.29
N ILE A 75 0.80 10.25 -15.99
CA ILE A 75 -0.16 11.22 -15.47
C ILE A 75 -1.51 11.04 -16.18
N ALA A 76 -2.60 11.08 -15.43
CA ALA A 76 -3.95 11.10 -15.97
C ALA A 76 -4.20 12.40 -16.74
N GLN A 77 -4.74 12.30 -17.96
CA GLN A 77 -4.94 13.47 -18.83
C GLN A 77 -5.92 14.50 -18.24
N ASP A 78 -6.99 14.04 -17.59
CA ASP A 78 -8.06 14.91 -17.11
C ASP A 78 -7.77 15.54 -15.75
N SER A 79 -7.32 14.73 -14.77
CA SER A 79 -7.10 15.18 -13.39
C SER A 79 -5.70 15.73 -13.14
N GLY A 80 -4.72 15.38 -13.97
CA GLY A 80 -3.31 15.68 -13.72
C GLY A 80 -2.70 14.87 -12.57
N HIS A 81 -3.42 13.90 -12.00
CA HIS A 81 -2.88 13.02 -10.96
C HIS A 81 -1.91 12.00 -11.54
N PRO A 82 -0.91 11.55 -10.76
CA PRO A 82 -0.15 10.39 -11.17
C PRO A 82 -1.03 9.14 -11.14
N LEU A 83 -0.89 8.29 -12.16
CA LEU A 83 -1.60 7.03 -12.23
C LEU A 83 -1.09 6.05 -11.17
N ILE A 84 -1.98 5.16 -10.75
CA ILE A 84 -1.67 4.07 -9.84
C ILE A 84 -1.67 2.77 -10.62
N VAL A 85 -0.61 1.97 -10.53
CA VAL A 85 -0.63 0.57 -10.93
C VAL A 85 -1.10 -0.30 -9.77
N HIS A 86 -2.11 -1.13 -10.00
CA HIS A 86 -2.70 -2.00 -8.97
C HIS A 86 -3.45 -3.17 -9.63
N ASN A 87 -3.98 -4.07 -8.81
CA ASN A 87 -4.89 -5.12 -9.26
C ASN A 87 -6.08 -5.23 -8.29
N ILE A 88 -7.27 -4.95 -8.80
CA ILE A 88 -8.53 -4.96 -8.03
C ILE A 88 -9.48 -6.10 -8.48
N GLY A 89 -8.91 -7.22 -8.92
CA GLY A 89 -9.67 -8.43 -9.30
C GLY A 89 -10.04 -8.52 -10.78
N ARG A 90 -9.67 -7.51 -11.60
CA ARG A 90 -9.80 -7.54 -13.07
C ARG A 90 -8.48 -7.76 -13.80
N GLY A 91 -7.42 -8.06 -13.06
CA GLY A 91 -6.04 -8.09 -13.55
C GLY A 91 -5.28 -6.80 -13.18
N PRO A 92 -3.98 -6.74 -13.51
CA PRO A 92 -3.19 -5.53 -13.33
C PRO A 92 -3.69 -4.42 -14.25
N GLU A 93 -3.89 -3.23 -13.71
CA GLU A 93 -4.29 -2.05 -14.47
C GLU A 93 -3.59 -0.79 -13.94
N MET A 94 -3.57 0.24 -14.77
CA MET A 94 -3.18 1.60 -14.38
C MET A 94 -4.43 2.46 -14.38
N SER A 95 -4.75 3.09 -13.26
CA SER A 95 -5.97 3.90 -13.12
C SER A 95 -5.72 5.18 -12.34
N ASP A 96 -6.56 6.20 -12.60
CA ASP A 96 -6.62 7.43 -11.82
C ASP A 96 -7.46 7.21 -10.55
N MET A 97 -6.87 6.49 -9.58
CA MET A 97 -7.55 6.15 -8.32
C MET A 97 -6.91 6.76 -7.07
N LEU A 98 -5.87 7.59 -7.23
CA LEU A 98 -5.06 8.10 -6.10
C LEU A 98 -5.93 8.66 -4.97
N PHE A 99 -6.93 9.48 -5.33
CA PHE A 99 -7.88 10.10 -4.40
C PHE A 99 -9.31 9.57 -4.53
N ALA A 100 -9.54 8.49 -5.27
CA ALA A 100 -10.87 7.91 -5.43
C ALA A 100 -11.41 7.22 -4.15
N TYR A 101 -10.50 6.84 -3.24
CA TYR A 101 -10.82 6.15 -1.99
C TYR A 101 -10.02 6.72 -0.82
N THR A 102 -10.42 6.39 0.40
CA THR A 102 -9.72 6.83 1.61
C THR A 102 -8.31 6.24 1.65
N ILE A 103 -7.30 7.09 1.57
CA ILE A 103 -5.90 6.70 1.75
C ILE A 103 -5.67 6.33 3.21
N THR A 104 -5.22 5.11 3.44
CA THR A 104 -4.89 4.58 4.77
C THR A 104 -3.40 4.64 5.07
N GLY A 105 -2.54 4.63 4.04
CA GLY A 105 -1.09 4.67 4.17
C GLY A 105 -0.39 5.21 2.93
N HIS A 106 0.76 5.83 3.13
CA HIS A 106 1.62 6.39 2.09
C HIS A 106 3.07 6.17 2.50
N TYR A 107 3.85 5.47 1.66
CA TYR A 107 5.17 4.97 2.02
C TYR A 107 6.15 5.04 0.86
N ARG A 108 7.42 5.30 1.19
CA ARG A 108 8.54 5.06 0.27
C ARG A 108 9.47 3.99 0.82
N PHE A 109 9.55 2.88 0.10
CA PHE A 109 10.43 1.78 0.46
C PHE A 109 11.69 1.81 -0.41
N VAL A 110 12.85 2.03 0.23
CA VAL A 110 14.17 1.95 -0.39
C VAL A 110 14.92 0.80 0.29
N PRO A 111 15.22 -0.31 -0.41
CA PRO A 111 16.01 -1.39 0.15
C PRO A 111 17.41 -0.91 0.56
N ALA A 112 17.93 -1.41 1.68
CA ALA A 112 19.28 -1.06 2.14
C ALA A 112 20.38 -1.46 1.14
N THR A 113 20.12 -2.49 0.34
CA THR A 113 20.94 -2.89 -0.81
C THR A 113 20.12 -2.64 -2.07
N TYR A 114 20.16 -1.42 -2.58
CA TYR A 114 19.71 -1.08 -3.92
C TYR A 114 20.95 -0.69 -4.72
N SER A 115 21.45 -1.63 -5.51
CA SER A 115 22.50 -1.38 -6.51
C SER A 115 21.81 -1.22 -7.85
N GLU A 116 21.97 -0.05 -8.46
CA GLU A 116 21.52 0.25 -9.83
C GLU A 116 22.20 -0.65 -10.88
#